data_AF-A0A933DSR2-F1
#
_entry.id   AF-A0A933DSR2-F1
#
_cell.length_a   1.000
_cell.length_b   1.000
_cell.length_c   1.000
_cell.angle_alpha   90.00
_cell.angle_beta   90.00
_cell.angle_gamma   90.00
#
_symmetry.space_group_name_H-M   'P 1'
#
loop_
_entity.id
_entity.type
_entity.pdbx_description
1 polymer ?
#
loop_
_entity_poly.entity_id
_entity_poly.type
_entity_poly.pdbx_seq_one_letter_code
_entity_poly.pdbx_strand_id
1 'polypeptide(L)'
;MDEKGLRGTIEPCAGDSEYRAVGDRCAVALAHLDVRSGGKRLARAEVLAMLERIGCTVLDVDVVVLARSLVGRATWRRGTRFHEAPGAVDCSTFVKWLYGQRGIWIPRRSIQQLWYRGNSGCRIERIEDLRAGDLVFASGFQPYYKDSAAAGVGHVGVVTDTGTVIHAANRTIGVTESPLAAFTARDRFHGARRLAPTEWDVITLQAPSHRDVEYADDLRWMLYQQLPWTAP
;
A
#
# COMPACT_ATOMS: atom_id res chain seq x y z
N MET A 1 -41.95 10.05 -10.11
CA MET A 1 -41.14 8.83 -10.27
C MET A 1 -39.92 9.33 -10.99
N ASP A 2 -38.90 9.71 -10.23
CA ASP A 2 -37.83 10.54 -10.75
C ASP A 2 -36.52 9.76 -10.59
N GLU A 3 -36.12 9.17 -11.70
CA GLU A 3 -34.79 8.62 -11.94
C GLU A 3 -33.75 9.75 -11.85
N LYS A 4 -33.19 9.96 -10.67
CA LYS A 4 -31.84 10.54 -10.55
C LYS A 4 -30.90 9.47 -10.05
N GLY A 5 -30.38 8.73 -11.03
CA GLY A 5 -29.27 7.80 -10.86
C GLY A 5 -28.15 8.46 -10.08
N LEU A 6 -27.89 7.89 -8.90
CA LEU A 6 -26.75 8.18 -8.06
C LEU A 6 -25.50 7.69 -8.81
N ARG A 7 -24.99 8.50 -9.74
CA ARG A 7 -23.61 8.36 -10.21
C ARG A 7 -22.74 8.77 -9.03
N GLY A 8 -22.43 7.82 -8.16
CA GLY A 8 -21.40 7.95 -7.15
C GLY A 8 -20.09 8.25 -7.86
N THR A 9 -19.72 9.53 -7.87
CA THR A 9 -18.40 9.97 -8.33
C THR A 9 -17.39 9.38 -7.35
N ILE A 10 -16.58 8.43 -7.83
CA ILE A 10 -15.36 8.01 -7.15
C ILE A 10 -14.56 9.29 -6.94
N GLU A 11 -14.38 9.74 -5.69
CA GLU A 11 -13.48 10.87 -5.43
C GLU A 11 -12.12 10.54 -6.06
N PRO A 12 -11.54 11.43 -6.88
CA PRO A 12 -10.21 11.20 -7.42
C PRO A 12 -9.25 11.01 -6.25
N CYS A 13 -8.32 10.06 -6.39
CA CYS A 13 -7.33 9.73 -5.37
C CYS A 13 -6.58 10.99 -4.92
N ALA A 14 -7.01 11.61 -3.82
CA ALA A 14 -6.54 12.90 -3.34
C ALA A 14 -5.30 12.77 -2.44
N GLY A 15 -4.34 11.92 -2.84
CA GLY A 15 -3.08 11.75 -2.14
C GLY A 15 -1.93 12.35 -2.95
N ASP A 16 -0.99 12.99 -2.26
CA ASP A 16 0.30 13.37 -2.85
C ASP A 16 0.92 12.10 -3.45
N SER A 17 1.43 12.18 -4.68
CA SER A 17 1.99 11.05 -5.45
C SER A 17 3.32 10.51 -4.91
N GLU A 18 3.68 10.90 -3.69
CA GLU A 18 4.99 10.69 -3.11
C GLU A 18 4.93 9.54 -2.09
N TYR A 19 5.74 8.51 -2.35
CA TYR A 19 5.90 7.38 -1.43
C TYR A 19 7.15 7.60 -0.59
N ARG A 20 7.03 7.36 0.71
CA ARG A 20 8.17 7.25 1.63
C ARG A 20 8.78 5.85 1.56
N ALA A 21 10.11 5.79 1.47
CA ALA A 21 10.87 4.54 1.43
C ALA A 21 10.79 3.73 2.74
N VAL A 22 11.05 2.44 2.62
CA VAL A 22 11.14 1.45 3.70
C VAL A 22 12.45 0.68 3.56
N GLY A 23 13.44 1.04 4.38
CA GLY A 23 14.79 0.49 4.22
C GLY A 23 15.38 0.92 2.88
N ASP A 24 15.89 -0.02 2.11
CA ASP A 24 16.42 0.20 0.77
C ASP A 24 15.35 0.12 -0.34
N ARG A 25 14.07 -0.02 0.02
CA ARG A 25 12.96 -0.16 -0.94
C ARG A 25 12.09 1.09 -0.99
N CYS A 26 11.70 1.49 -2.19
CA CYS A 26 10.74 2.57 -2.38
C CYS A 26 9.74 2.22 -3.48
N ALA A 27 8.46 2.41 -3.20
CA ALA A 27 7.43 2.37 -4.24
C ALA A 27 7.49 3.65 -5.07
N VAL A 28 7.27 3.53 -6.38
CA VAL A 28 7.33 4.69 -7.29
C VAL A 28 6.17 4.62 -8.25
N ALA A 29 5.31 5.64 -8.22
CA ALA A 29 4.34 5.88 -9.28
C ALA A 29 5.06 6.45 -10.51
N LEU A 30 5.41 5.59 -11.47
CA LEU A 30 6.09 6.04 -12.69
C LEU A 30 5.24 6.99 -13.52
N ALA A 31 3.91 6.90 -13.39
CA ALA A 31 2.98 7.86 -13.96
C ALA A 31 3.18 9.30 -13.40
N HIS A 32 3.77 9.46 -12.22
CA HIS A 32 3.89 10.74 -11.51
C HIS A 32 5.31 11.28 -11.41
N LEU A 33 6.35 10.47 -11.68
CA LEU A 33 7.74 10.91 -11.61
C LEU A 33 8.07 12.05 -12.61
N ASP A 34 7.30 12.16 -13.71
CA ASP A 34 7.38 13.20 -14.74
C ASP A 34 8.80 13.72 -15.03
N VAL A 35 9.69 12.79 -15.41
CA VAL A 35 11.05 13.10 -15.86
C VAL A 35 11.00 13.56 -17.31
N ARG A 36 11.62 14.70 -17.61
CA ARG A 36 11.58 15.32 -18.94
C ARG A 36 12.98 15.58 -19.49
N SER A 37 13.14 15.43 -20.80
CA SER A 37 14.35 15.81 -21.54
C SER A 37 13.96 16.56 -22.79
N GLY A 38 14.55 17.74 -23.04
CA GLY A 38 14.17 18.61 -24.16
C GLY A 38 12.68 18.99 -24.16
N GLY A 39 12.07 19.18 -22.98
CA GLY A 39 10.64 19.49 -22.81
C GLY A 39 9.68 18.30 -22.97
N LYS A 40 10.15 17.16 -23.46
CA LYS A 40 9.34 15.95 -23.64
C LYS A 40 9.45 15.01 -22.44
N ARG A 41 8.31 14.46 -22.00
CA ARG A 41 8.27 13.41 -20.98
C ARG A 41 8.91 12.13 -21.51
N LEU A 42 9.79 11.53 -20.71
CA LEU A 42 10.44 10.27 -21.04
C LEU A 42 9.43 9.11 -20.98
N ALA A 43 9.57 8.16 -21.88
CA ALA A 43 8.79 6.93 -21.89
C ALA A 43 9.17 6.02 -20.72
N ARG A 44 8.25 5.15 -20.30
CA ARG A 44 8.46 4.17 -19.22
C ARG A 44 9.78 3.43 -19.37
N ALA A 45 10.07 2.88 -20.54
CA ALA A 45 11.29 2.10 -20.81
C ALA A 45 12.56 2.94 -20.62
N GLU A 46 12.53 4.22 -21.00
CA GLU A 46 13.68 5.13 -20.85
C GLU A 46 13.95 5.41 -19.37
N VAL A 47 12.92 5.72 -18.56
CA VAL A 47 13.13 5.96 -17.13
C VAL A 47 13.53 4.68 -16.40
N LEU A 48 13.01 3.50 -16.77
CA LEU A 48 13.47 2.22 -16.22
C LEU A 48 14.96 1.97 -16.52
N ALA A 49 15.41 2.21 -17.76
CA ALA A 49 16.83 2.09 -18.11
C ALA A 49 17.70 3.10 -17.36
N MET A 50 17.19 4.31 -17.11
CA MET A 50 17.90 5.30 -16.28
C MET A 50 18.01 4.88 -14.82
N LEU A 51 16.93 4.32 -14.24
CA LEU A 51 16.92 3.79 -12.87
C LEU A 51 17.95 2.66 -12.71
N GLU A 52 18.02 1.76 -13.70
CA GLU A 52 19.04 0.70 -13.73
C GLU A 52 20.47 1.26 -13.79
N ARG A 53 20.70 2.30 -14.62
CA ARG A 53 22.02 2.95 -14.70
C ARG A 53 22.49 3.59 -13.39
N ILE A 54 21.57 4.10 -12.56
CA ILE A 54 21.91 4.61 -11.22
C ILE A 54 22.02 3.49 -10.17
N GLY A 55 21.85 2.23 -10.56
CA GLY A 55 22.02 1.04 -9.72
C GLY A 55 20.75 0.58 -9.02
N CYS A 56 19.58 1.14 -9.35
CA CYS A 56 18.31 0.66 -8.81
C CYS A 56 17.87 -0.63 -9.51
N THR A 57 17.26 -1.54 -8.75
CA THR A 57 16.66 -2.78 -9.28
C THR A 57 15.15 -2.74 -9.12
N VAL A 58 14.40 -3.15 -10.14
CA VAL A 58 12.94 -3.35 -10.04
C VAL A 58 12.66 -4.69 -9.38
N LEU A 59 11.87 -4.69 -8.32
CA LEU A 59 11.43 -5.89 -7.62
C LEU A 59 9.99 -6.24 -8.00
N ASP A 60 9.73 -7.52 -8.27
CA ASP A 60 8.38 -8.05 -8.38
C ASP A 60 7.89 -8.46 -6.98
N VAL A 61 6.93 -7.71 -6.44
CA VAL A 61 6.40 -7.92 -5.09
C VAL A 61 4.87 -7.99 -5.15
N ASP A 62 4.35 -9.21 -5.32
CA ASP A 62 2.92 -9.46 -5.15
C ASP A 62 2.57 -9.59 -3.66
N VAL A 63 1.80 -8.62 -3.15
CA VAL A 63 1.40 -8.54 -1.74
C VAL A 63 0.47 -9.69 -1.35
N VAL A 64 -0.39 -10.15 -2.26
CA VAL A 64 -1.33 -11.25 -1.99
C VAL A 64 -0.58 -12.57 -1.94
N VAL A 65 0.34 -12.82 -2.88
CA VAL A 65 1.21 -14.01 -2.86
C VAL A 65 2.05 -14.03 -1.57
N LEU A 66 2.64 -12.89 -1.23
CA LEU A 66 3.44 -12.75 -0.01
C LEU A 66 2.58 -12.97 1.25
N ALA A 67 1.38 -12.39 1.32
CA ALA A 67 0.45 -12.59 2.43
C ALA A 67 0.06 -14.08 2.57
N ARG A 68 -0.25 -14.73 1.45
CA ARG A 68 -0.64 -16.14 1.41
C ARG A 68 0.50 -17.05 1.85
N SER A 69 1.75 -16.66 1.59
CA SER A 69 2.93 -17.39 2.09
C SER A 69 3.04 -17.40 3.62
N LEU A 70 2.38 -16.49 4.34
CA LEU A 70 2.44 -16.42 5.80
C LEU A 70 1.28 -17.14 6.49
N VAL A 71 0.26 -17.58 5.75
CA VAL A 71 -0.87 -18.35 6.29
C VAL A 71 -0.36 -19.63 6.94
N GLY A 72 -0.74 -19.83 8.20
CA GLY A 72 -0.29 -20.96 9.02
C GLY A 72 1.20 -20.99 9.39
N ARG A 73 2.01 -20.01 8.94
CA ARG A 73 3.46 -19.95 9.23
C ARG A 73 3.83 -18.85 10.22
N ALA A 74 3.26 -17.67 10.06
CA ALA A 74 3.53 -16.55 10.98
C ALA A 74 2.75 -16.73 12.29
N THR A 75 3.44 -16.50 13.42
CA THR A 75 2.81 -16.58 14.75
C THR A 75 2.04 -15.30 15.05
N TRP A 76 0.80 -15.42 15.52
CA TRP A 76 0.07 -14.24 15.99
C TRP A 76 0.53 -13.82 17.38
N ARG A 77 0.84 -12.54 17.54
CA ARG A 77 1.04 -11.92 18.86
C ARG A 77 0.60 -10.46 18.84
N ARG A 78 -0.23 -10.08 19.81
CA ARG A 78 -0.68 -8.67 19.96
C ARG A 78 0.50 -7.75 20.22
N GLY A 79 0.52 -6.61 19.53
CA GLY A 79 1.48 -5.53 19.82
C GLY A 79 2.89 -5.78 19.30
N THR A 80 3.06 -6.66 18.31
CA THR A 80 4.36 -6.94 17.68
C THR A 80 5.02 -5.69 17.12
N ARG A 81 6.35 -5.64 17.20
CA ARG A 81 7.18 -4.62 16.59
C ARG A 81 7.50 -4.99 15.13
N PHE A 82 7.88 -4.00 14.34
CA PHE A 82 8.14 -4.20 12.91
C PHE A 82 9.26 -5.22 12.64
N HIS A 83 10.34 -5.21 13.43
CA HIS A 83 11.47 -6.13 13.28
C HIS A 83 11.14 -7.60 13.62
N GLU A 84 9.98 -7.87 14.22
CA GLU A 84 9.55 -9.23 14.57
C GLU A 84 8.81 -9.91 13.42
N ALA A 85 8.39 -9.13 12.42
CA ALA A 85 7.76 -9.64 11.20
C ALA A 85 8.84 -10.13 10.21
N PRO A 86 8.58 -11.22 9.45
CA PRO A 86 7.29 -11.91 9.35
C PRO A 86 7.04 -12.99 10.42
N GLY A 87 8.02 -13.29 11.28
CA GLY A 87 7.93 -14.40 12.24
C GLY A 87 6.78 -14.27 13.24
N ALA A 88 6.58 -13.07 13.80
CA ALA A 88 5.48 -12.75 14.70
C ALA A 88 4.76 -11.46 14.26
N VAL A 89 3.43 -11.51 14.18
CA VAL A 89 2.61 -10.40 13.69
C VAL A 89 1.29 -10.23 14.46
N ASP A 90 0.79 -9.00 14.53
CA ASP A 90 -0.64 -8.69 14.65
C ASP A 90 -1.19 -8.13 13.34
N CYS A 91 -2.49 -7.85 13.25
CA CYS A 91 -3.15 -7.44 12.00
C CYS A 91 -2.47 -6.25 11.33
N SER A 92 -2.16 -5.22 12.10
CA SER A 92 -1.54 -4.00 11.59
C SER A 92 -0.04 -4.13 11.31
N THR A 93 0.70 -4.95 12.07
CA THR A 93 2.12 -5.24 11.78
C THR A 93 2.25 -6.13 10.55
N PHE A 94 1.33 -7.08 10.38
CA PHE A 94 1.23 -7.96 9.22
C PHE A 94 1.14 -7.14 7.93
N VAL A 95 0.12 -6.28 7.80
CA VAL A 95 -0.03 -5.46 6.59
C VAL A 95 1.10 -4.44 6.43
N LYS A 96 1.63 -3.88 7.53
CA LYS A 96 2.78 -2.97 7.47
C LYS A 96 4.04 -3.65 6.94
N TRP A 97 4.29 -4.90 7.33
CA TRP A 97 5.42 -5.66 6.83
C TRP A 97 5.26 -6.02 5.35
N LEU A 98 4.08 -6.50 4.96
CA LEU A 98 3.78 -6.83 3.56
C LEU A 98 4.00 -5.63 2.63
N TYR A 99 3.43 -4.48 2.98
CA TYR A 99 3.59 -3.27 2.20
C TYR A 99 4.99 -2.66 2.31
N GLY A 100 5.69 -2.88 3.41
CA GLY A 100 7.11 -2.58 3.53
C GLY A 100 7.98 -3.36 2.53
N GLN A 101 7.66 -4.64 2.27
CA GLN A 101 8.33 -5.41 1.21
C GLN A 101 8.08 -4.81 -0.18
N ARG A 102 6.91 -4.18 -0.38
CA ARG A 102 6.53 -3.44 -1.59
C ARG A 102 7.08 -2.00 -1.62
N GLY A 103 7.92 -1.60 -0.66
CA GLY A 103 8.50 -0.26 -0.57
C GLY A 103 7.51 0.84 -0.16
N ILE A 104 6.37 0.47 0.44
CA ILE A 104 5.31 1.40 0.85
C ILE A 104 5.29 1.49 2.37
N TRP A 105 5.74 2.63 2.92
CA TRP A 105 5.70 2.85 4.37
C TRP A 105 4.27 3.12 4.84
N ILE A 106 3.71 2.38 5.79
CA ILE A 106 2.43 2.76 6.44
C ILE A 106 2.54 2.87 7.96
N PRO A 107 1.66 3.63 8.65
CA PRO A 107 1.64 3.72 10.09
C PRO A 107 1.46 2.37 10.80
N ARG A 108 1.78 2.33 12.10
CA ARG A 108 1.73 1.09 12.89
C ARG A 108 0.32 0.64 13.26
N ARG A 109 -0.64 1.56 13.42
CA ARG A 109 -1.99 1.22 13.93
C ARG A 109 -2.99 1.17 12.79
N SER A 110 -3.92 0.21 12.81
CA SER A 110 -4.96 0.04 11.77
C SER A 110 -5.81 1.30 11.55
N ILE A 111 -6.20 2.00 12.62
CA ILE A 111 -6.90 3.28 12.51
C ILE A 111 -6.08 4.33 11.76
N GLN A 112 -4.77 4.41 12.04
CA GLN A 112 -3.88 5.33 11.33
C GLN A 112 -3.69 4.89 9.89
N GLN A 113 -3.58 3.59 9.61
CA GLN A 113 -3.46 3.04 8.25
C GLN A 113 -4.69 3.37 7.38
N LEU A 114 -5.90 3.28 7.93
CA LEU A 114 -7.13 3.71 7.23
C LEU A 114 -7.10 5.21 6.94
N TRP A 115 -6.71 6.05 7.90
CA TRP A 115 -6.75 7.51 7.75
C TRP A 115 -5.48 8.11 7.14
N TYR A 116 -4.47 7.30 6.87
CA TYR A 116 -3.18 7.81 6.42
C TYR A 116 -3.29 8.43 5.03
N ARG A 117 -2.90 9.70 4.92
CA ARG A 117 -2.88 10.46 3.66
C ARG A 117 -1.47 10.72 3.12
N GLY A 118 -0.44 10.44 3.94
CA GLY A 118 0.95 10.70 3.57
C GLY A 118 1.53 9.68 2.60
N ASN A 119 0.74 8.67 2.21
CA ASN A 119 0.97 7.92 1.00
C ASN A 119 -0.21 8.14 0.08
N SER A 120 0.07 8.08 -1.20
CA SER A 120 -0.82 8.21 -2.34
C SER A 120 -2.02 7.23 -2.36
N GLY A 121 -2.34 6.48 -1.29
CA GLY A 121 -3.40 5.47 -1.35
C GLY A 121 -4.81 6.04 -1.53
N CYS A 122 -5.60 5.46 -2.44
CA CYS A 122 -7.00 5.84 -2.64
C CYS A 122 -7.89 5.25 -1.54
N ARG A 123 -8.81 6.06 -0.99
CA ARG A 123 -9.86 5.53 -0.11
C ARG A 123 -10.92 4.83 -0.96
N ILE A 124 -11.36 3.68 -0.48
CA ILE A 124 -12.45 2.92 -1.10
C ILE A 124 -13.59 2.84 -0.10
N GLU A 125 -14.76 3.29 -0.54
CA GLU A 125 -15.96 3.39 0.29
C GLU A 125 -16.95 2.25 0.07
N ARG A 126 -16.86 1.55 -1.07
CA ARG A 126 -17.78 0.48 -1.45
C ARG A 126 -17.04 -0.85 -1.57
N ILE A 127 -17.66 -1.92 -1.07
CA ILE A 127 -17.07 -3.26 -1.09
C ILE A 127 -16.88 -3.74 -2.54
N GLU A 128 -17.76 -3.33 -3.44
CA GLU A 128 -17.76 -3.72 -4.86
C GLU A 128 -16.57 -3.11 -5.64
N ASP A 129 -15.96 -2.05 -5.11
CA ASP A 129 -14.78 -1.40 -5.72
C ASP A 129 -13.45 -2.00 -5.24
N LEU A 130 -13.49 -2.96 -4.31
CA LEU A 130 -12.30 -3.63 -3.79
C LEU A 130 -11.61 -4.47 -4.87
N ARG A 131 -10.28 -4.45 -4.85
CA ARG A 131 -9.40 -5.22 -5.72
C ARG A 131 -8.36 -5.97 -4.88
N ALA A 132 -7.78 -7.00 -5.47
CA ALA A 132 -6.66 -7.72 -4.88
C ALA A 132 -5.54 -6.77 -4.44
N GLY A 133 -5.00 -6.98 -3.25
CA GLY A 133 -4.01 -6.12 -2.61
C GLY A 133 -4.62 -5.05 -1.71
N ASP A 134 -5.86 -4.59 -1.93
CA ASP A 134 -6.45 -3.52 -1.12
C ASP A 134 -6.46 -3.89 0.38
N LEU A 135 -6.19 -2.91 1.23
CA LEU A 135 -6.38 -3.06 2.67
C LEU A 135 -7.84 -2.83 3.00
N VAL A 136 -8.48 -3.82 3.62
CA VAL A 136 -9.86 -3.70 4.13
C VAL A 136 -9.85 -3.61 5.64
N PHE A 137 -10.58 -2.64 6.18
CA PHE A 137 -10.59 -2.33 7.61
C PHE A 137 -11.93 -2.69 8.22
N ALA A 138 -11.87 -3.26 9.43
CA ALA A 138 -13.06 -3.72 10.11
C ALA A 138 -13.10 -3.44 11.62
N SER A 139 -14.30 -3.54 12.20
CA SER A 139 -14.49 -3.58 13.65
C SER A 139 -13.69 -4.76 14.22
N GLY A 140 -12.90 -4.49 15.26
CA GLY A 140 -12.13 -5.49 15.98
C GLY A 140 -12.53 -5.54 17.46
N PHE A 141 -11.92 -6.46 18.20
CA PHE A 141 -12.26 -6.73 19.61
C PHE A 141 -11.94 -5.55 20.55
N GLN A 142 -10.96 -4.72 20.19
CA GLN A 142 -10.61 -3.48 20.88
C GLN A 142 -10.38 -2.40 19.82
N PRO A 143 -11.44 -1.72 19.38
CA PRO A 143 -11.31 -0.70 18.35
C PRO A 143 -10.67 0.57 18.93
N TYR A 144 -9.77 1.17 18.16
CA TYR A 144 -9.34 2.54 18.41
C TYR A 144 -10.24 3.47 17.61
N TYR A 145 -10.76 4.51 18.24
CA TYR A 145 -11.59 5.52 17.61
C TYR A 145 -10.95 6.91 17.75
N LYS A 146 -11.18 7.76 16.75
CA LYS A 146 -10.74 9.15 16.77
C LYS A 146 -11.84 10.04 17.35
N ASP A 147 -13.02 10.01 16.74
CA ASP A 147 -14.12 10.92 17.05
C ASP A 147 -15.37 10.21 17.59
N SER A 148 -15.60 8.94 17.22
CA SER A 148 -16.74 8.14 17.69
C SER A 148 -16.40 6.65 17.76
N ALA A 149 -16.85 5.97 18.82
CA ALA A 149 -16.69 4.52 19.00
C ALA A 149 -17.30 3.71 17.85
N ALA A 150 -18.35 4.23 17.19
CA ALA A 150 -18.98 3.61 16.02
C ALA A 150 -18.08 3.60 14.78
N ALA A 151 -17.10 4.52 14.68
CA ALA A 151 -16.10 4.58 13.62
C ALA A 151 -14.78 3.88 14.01
N GLY A 152 -14.82 3.07 15.06
CA GLY A 152 -13.65 2.46 15.64
C GLY A 152 -13.06 1.35 14.76
N VAL A 153 -11.83 1.55 14.30
CA VAL A 153 -11.09 0.53 13.53
C VAL A 153 -10.32 -0.35 14.50
N GLY A 154 -10.60 -1.65 14.48
CA GLY A 154 -9.94 -2.62 15.35
C GLY A 154 -9.21 -3.74 14.60
N HIS A 155 -9.40 -3.85 13.29
CA HIS A 155 -8.84 -4.94 12.49
C HIS A 155 -8.56 -4.52 11.06
N VAL A 156 -7.62 -5.22 10.40
CA VAL A 156 -7.23 -4.98 9.01
C VAL A 156 -6.79 -6.29 8.35
N GLY A 157 -7.04 -6.42 7.06
CA GLY A 157 -6.56 -7.52 6.23
C GLY A 157 -6.31 -7.08 4.79
N VAL A 158 -5.75 -7.99 3.99
CA VAL A 158 -5.46 -7.79 2.56
C VAL A 158 -6.51 -8.52 1.74
N VAL A 159 -7.23 -7.80 0.89
CA VAL A 159 -8.19 -8.38 -0.07
C VAL A 159 -7.43 -9.19 -1.12
N THR A 160 -7.96 -10.33 -1.51
CA THR A 160 -7.39 -11.18 -2.55
C THR A 160 -8.19 -11.10 -3.85
N ASP A 161 -7.66 -11.74 -4.88
CA ASP A 161 -8.29 -11.99 -6.17
C ASP A 161 -9.45 -13.00 -6.12
N THR A 162 -9.63 -13.73 -5.01
CA THR A 162 -10.62 -14.81 -4.86
C THR A 162 -11.79 -14.46 -3.94
N GLY A 163 -12.05 -13.18 -3.69
CA GLY A 163 -13.14 -12.74 -2.81
C GLY A 163 -12.91 -13.09 -1.33
N THR A 164 -11.65 -13.21 -0.93
CA THR A 164 -11.21 -13.51 0.44
C THR A 164 -10.34 -12.38 0.99
N VAL A 165 -10.03 -12.46 2.27
CA VAL A 165 -9.16 -11.53 3.00
C VAL A 165 -8.14 -12.33 3.79
N ILE A 166 -6.86 -12.05 3.58
CA ILE A 166 -5.77 -12.61 4.39
C ILE A 166 -5.47 -11.67 5.55
N HIS A 167 -5.48 -12.18 6.78
CA HIS A 167 -5.27 -11.38 7.97
C HIS A 167 -4.68 -12.17 9.14
N ALA A 168 -3.96 -11.48 10.03
CA ALA A 168 -3.53 -12.03 11.32
C ALA A 168 -4.71 -12.00 12.31
N ALA A 169 -5.48 -13.09 12.38
CA ALA A 169 -6.78 -13.16 13.05
C ALA A 169 -6.71 -12.99 14.57
N ASN A 170 -6.07 -13.94 15.26
CA ASN A 170 -5.94 -13.98 16.72
C ASN A 170 -4.93 -15.06 17.13
N ARG A 171 -4.68 -15.19 18.43
CA ARG A 171 -3.71 -16.14 19.00
C ARG A 171 -3.97 -17.60 18.65
N THR A 172 -5.24 -17.98 18.50
CA THR A 172 -5.64 -19.37 18.27
C THR A 172 -5.51 -19.75 16.80
N ILE A 173 -5.90 -18.84 15.90
CA ILE A 173 -5.95 -19.11 14.45
C ILE A 173 -4.65 -18.72 13.74
N GLY A 174 -3.95 -17.69 14.20
CA GLY A 174 -2.76 -17.18 13.50
C GLY A 174 -3.11 -16.29 12.30
N VAL A 175 -2.25 -16.29 11.28
CA VAL A 175 -2.53 -15.72 9.96
C VAL A 175 -3.36 -16.69 9.15
N THR A 176 -4.51 -16.22 8.65
CA THR A 176 -5.49 -17.03 7.93
C THR A 176 -6.08 -16.27 6.75
N GLU A 177 -6.78 -16.99 5.89
CA GLU A 177 -7.57 -16.47 4.79
C GLU A 177 -9.06 -16.72 5.09
N SER A 178 -9.88 -15.68 5.07
CA SER A 178 -11.32 -15.73 5.39
C SER A 178 -12.14 -15.16 4.25
N PRO A 179 -13.41 -15.59 4.03
CA PRO A 179 -14.29 -14.96 3.05
C PRO A 179 -14.45 -13.44 3.30
N LEU A 180 -14.38 -12.63 2.25
CA LEU A 180 -14.53 -11.18 2.35
C LEU A 180 -15.86 -10.80 2.98
N ALA A 181 -16.95 -11.43 2.54
CA ALA A 181 -18.29 -11.22 3.09
C ALA A 181 -18.37 -11.48 4.61
N ALA A 182 -17.65 -12.48 5.12
CA ALA A 182 -17.61 -12.75 6.55
C ALA A 182 -16.74 -11.72 7.31
N PHE A 183 -15.67 -11.24 6.68
CA PHE A 183 -14.80 -10.20 7.24
C PHE A 183 -15.52 -8.85 7.38
N THR A 184 -16.40 -8.53 6.43
CA THR A 184 -17.12 -7.24 6.34
C THR A 184 -18.57 -7.27 6.84
N ALA A 185 -19.08 -8.42 7.28
CA ALA A 185 -20.48 -8.60 7.73
C ALA A 185 -20.93 -7.65 8.85
N ARG A 186 -22.25 -7.39 8.94
CA ARG A 186 -22.94 -6.73 10.08
C ARG A 186 -22.25 -5.44 10.56
N ASP A 187 -22.11 -4.48 9.65
CA ASP A 187 -21.56 -3.15 9.93
C ASP A 187 -20.10 -3.15 10.43
N ARG A 188 -19.38 -4.24 10.16
CA ARG A 188 -17.96 -4.32 10.50
C ARG A 188 -17.10 -3.55 9.52
N PHE A 189 -17.54 -3.31 8.29
CA PHE A 189 -16.75 -2.60 7.28
C PHE A 189 -16.59 -1.12 7.63
N HIS A 190 -15.34 -0.65 7.77
CA HIS A 190 -15.01 0.76 8.07
C HIS A 190 -14.31 1.47 6.91
N GLY A 191 -14.26 0.84 5.74
CA GLY A 191 -13.59 1.35 4.56
C GLY A 191 -12.36 0.55 4.17
N ALA A 192 -11.75 0.97 3.07
CA ALA A 192 -10.57 0.33 2.51
C ALA A 192 -9.57 1.33 1.92
N ARG A 193 -8.35 0.85 1.67
CA ARG A 193 -7.25 1.61 1.06
C ARG A 193 -6.59 0.82 -0.06
N ARG A 194 -6.47 1.45 -1.23
CA ARG A 194 -5.61 0.99 -2.32
C ARG A 194 -4.30 1.73 -2.29
N LEU A 195 -3.22 1.07 -1.87
CA LEU A 195 -1.93 1.74 -1.69
C LEU A 195 -1.06 1.76 -2.95
N ALA A 196 -1.34 0.90 -3.93
CA ALA A 196 -0.65 0.84 -5.22
C ALA A 196 -1.67 0.80 -6.38
N PRO A 197 -2.29 1.93 -6.75
CA PRO A 197 -3.21 2.01 -7.87
C PRO A 197 -2.55 1.59 -9.19
N THR A 198 -3.23 0.76 -9.96
CA THR A 198 -2.77 0.29 -11.27
C THR A 198 -2.62 1.43 -12.27
N GLU A 199 -3.47 2.45 -12.13
CA GLU A 199 -3.53 3.65 -12.97
C GLU A 199 -2.26 4.50 -12.86
N TRP A 200 -1.49 4.30 -11.79
CA TRP A 200 -0.27 5.07 -11.51
C TRP A 200 1.01 4.31 -11.85
N ASP A 201 0.88 3.07 -12.31
CA ASP A 201 2.01 2.24 -12.70
C ASP A 201 3.06 2.15 -11.58
N VAL A 202 2.58 1.78 -10.39
CA VAL A 202 3.38 1.74 -9.15
C VAL A 202 4.28 0.52 -9.15
N ILE A 203 5.58 0.75 -9.25
CA ILE A 203 6.62 -0.29 -9.15
C ILE A 203 7.29 -0.26 -7.78
N THR A 204 7.96 -1.35 -7.42
CA THR A 204 8.88 -1.40 -6.28
C THR A 204 10.30 -1.34 -6.78
N LEU A 205 11.06 -0.36 -6.27
CA LEU A 205 12.48 -0.25 -6.53
C LEU A 205 13.27 -0.60 -5.27
N GLN A 206 14.41 -1.25 -5.47
CA GLN A 206 15.46 -1.39 -4.49
C GLN A 206 16.62 -0.46 -4.88
N ALA A 207 16.96 0.47 -4.00
CA ALA A 207 18.11 1.34 -4.15
C ALA A 207 19.40 0.58 -3.77
N PRO A 208 20.54 0.89 -4.40
CA PRO A 208 21.82 0.30 -4.01
C PRO A 208 22.26 0.86 -2.65
N SER A 209 23.05 0.09 -1.89
CA SER A 209 23.41 0.40 -0.50
C SER A 209 24.18 1.71 -0.27
N HIS A 210 24.71 2.33 -1.33
CA HIS A 210 25.45 3.58 -1.29
C HIS A 210 24.59 4.80 -1.67
N ARG A 211 23.27 4.63 -1.82
CA ARG A 211 22.32 5.71 -2.11
C ARG A 211 21.24 5.75 -1.05
N ASP A 212 21.03 6.94 -0.51
CA ASP A 212 19.89 7.23 0.35
C ASP A 212 18.70 7.68 -0.50
N VAL A 213 17.58 6.97 -0.37
CA VAL A 213 16.29 7.32 -0.96
C VAL A 213 15.31 7.41 0.21
N GLU A 214 14.88 8.62 0.55
CA GLU A 214 13.90 8.85 1.62
C GLU A 214 12.49 8.86 1.05
N TYR A 215 12.32 9.49 -0.12
CA TYR A 215 11.06 9.61 -0.84
C TYR A 215 11.23 9.28 -2.32
N ALA A 216 10.13 8.91 -2.98
CA ALA A 216 10.13 8.59 -4.41
C ALA A 216 10.59 9.77 -5.28
N ASP A 217 10.41 11.02 -4.84
CA ASP A 217 10.88 12.21 -5.58
C ASP A 217 12.41 12.34 -5.60
N ASP A 218 13.13 11.77 -4.62
CA ASP A 218 14.60 11.76 -4.65
C ASP A 218 15.13 11.10 -5.93
N LEU A 219 14.45 10.03 -6.39
CA LEU A 219 14.78 9.35 -7.63
C LEU A 219 14.61 10.26 -8.83
N ARG A 220 13.61 11.15 -8.83
CA ARG A 220 13.40 12.12 -9.92
C ARG A 220 14.65 12.98 -10.10
N TRP A 221 15.19 13.52 -9.00
CA TRP A 221 16.39 14.35 -9.01
C TRP A 221 17.63 13.57 -9.42
N MET A 222 17.77 12.32 -8.96
CA MET A 222 18.86 11.44 -9.40
C MET A 222 18.81 11.17 -10.91
N LEU A 223 17.61 11.01 -11.48
CA LEU A 223 17.45 10.81 -12.93
C LEU A 223 17.76 12.09 -13.71
N TYR A 224 17.39 13.28 -13.21
CA TYR A 224 17.77 14.55 -13.84
C TYR A 224 19.29 14.75 -13.91
N GLN A 225 20.05 14.28 -12.91
CA GLN A 225 21.51 14.31 -12.93
C GLN A 225 22.13 13.42 -14.03
N GLN A 226 21.36 12.49 -14.60
CA GLN A 226 21.79 11.61 -15.70
C GLN A 226 21.47 12.20 -17.08
N LEU A 227 20.70 13.29 -17.15
CA LEU A 227 20.34 13.92 -18.41
C LEU A 227 21.43 14.89 -18.85
N PRO A 228 21.67 15.03 -20.17
CA PRO A 228 22.59 16.03 -20.68
C PRO A 228 22.10 17.42 -20.26
N TRP A 229 23.01 18.26 -19.78
CA TRP A 229 22.69 19.64 -19.45
C TRP A 229 22.27 20.38 -20.72
N THR A 230 20.99 20.75 -20.82
CA THR A 230 20.50 21.66 -21.83
C THR A 230 20.41 23.05 -21.20
N ALA A 231 21.24 23.98 -21.65
CA ALA A 231 21.16 25.38 -21.24
C ALA A 231 19.72 25.91 -21.45
N PRO A 232 19.20 26.79 -20.57
CA PRO A 232 17.97 27.51 -20.83
C PRO A 232 18.08 28.41 -22.08
#